data_AF-A0A2S8PGS6-F1
#
_entry.id   AF-A0A2S8PGS6-F1
#
_cell.length_a   1.000
_cell.length_b   1.000
_cell.length_c   1.000
_cell.angle_alpha   90.00
_cell.angle_beta   90.00
_cell.angle_gamma   90.00
#
_symmetry.space_group_name_H-M   'P 1'
#
loop_
_entity.id
_entity.type
_entity.pdbx_description
1 polymer ?
#
loop_
_entity_poly.entity_id
_entity_poly.type
_entity_poly.pdbx_seq_one_letter_code
_entity_poly.pdbx_strand_id
1 'polypeptide(L)'
;MIQVAAAIIQNEHGQLLIARKKAGTPQDSYERYRGWLEEVEGTPMSKSYKMVVLLAMLDRGPDKWYQPMTPEEAAPFFYEYLMAKEYRKLRDFSDKKTTRLWQYDAGRVAQLVADMPMTKWANGSKGLIAFDGTTFAIQVNFEKESAKTRESVFHWTKEIAEYRLAFYFERKSVLVPG
;
A
#
# COMPACT_ATOMS: atom_id res chain seq x y z
N MET A 1 -6.77 28.43 2.86
CA MET A 1 -6.73 27.90 1.48
C MET A 1 -5.31 28.05 0.96
N ILE A 2 -4.52 26.97 0.95
CA ILE A 2 -3.24 26.93 0.25
C ILE A 2 -3.36 25.86 -0.82
N GLN A 3 -3.52 26.33 -2.05
CA GLN A 3 -3.50 25.56 -3.28
C GLN A 3 -2.08 25.00 -3.45
N VAL A 4 -1.90 23.69 -3.29
CA VAL A 4 -0.70 23.01 -3.83
C VAL A 4 -1.17 22.07 -4.91
N ALA A 5 -1.45 22.65 -6.08
CA ALA A 5 -1.54 21.90 -7.33
C ALA A 5 -0.13 21.38 -7.66
N ALA A 6 0.18 20.15 -7.23
CA ALA A 6 1.39 19.47 -7.66
C ALA A 6 1.14 18.93 -9.08
N ALA A 7 1.90 19.48 -10.04
CA ALA A 7 1.84 19.10 -11.44
C ALA A 7 2.12 17.61 -11.63
N ILE A 8 1.12 16.89 -12.11
CA ILE A 8 1.19 15.50 -12.56
C ILE A 8 1.72 15.53 -13.99
N ILE A 9 2.99 15.18 -14.20
CA ILE A 9 3.49 14.91 -15.55
C ILE A 9 3.36 13.40 -15.77
N GLN A 10 2.33 13.01 -16.50
CA GLN A 10 2.14 11.65 -17.00
C GLN A 10 3.23 11.37 -18.04
N ASN A 11 4.13 10.42 -17.78
CA ASN A 11 4.76 9.68 -18.85
C ASN A 11 3.90 8.45 -19.18
N GLU A 12 3.96 8.01 -20.42
CA GLU A 12 3.19 6.91 -21.02
C GLU A 12 3.43 5.52 -20.39
N HIS A 13 4.21 5.45 -19.30
CA HIS A 13 4.52 4.24 -18.54
C HIS A 13 4.07 4.28 -17.06
N GLY A 14 3.38 5.34 -16.62
CA GLY A 14 2.71 5.36 -15.31
C GLY A 14 3.65 5.40 -14.10
N GLN A 15 4.84 6.00 -14.25
CA GLN A 15 5.78 6.22 -13.14
C GLN A 15 5.59 7.63 -12.56
N LEU A 16 5.07 7.73 -11.34
CA LEU A 16 4.84 8.96 -10.57
C LEU A 16 6.12 9.61 -10.03
N LEU A 17 7.20 8.85 -9.89
CA LEU A 17 8.29 9.26 -9.00
C LEU A 17 9.32 10.24 -9.59
N ILE A 18 9.34 10.51 -10.89
CA ILE A 18 10.40 11.38 -11.48
C ILE A 18 10.15 12.88 -11.23
N ALA A 19 8.97 13.29 -10.74
CA ALA A 19 8.63 14.71 -10.57
C ALA A 19 9.07 15.34 -9.24
N ARG A 20 9.62 14.57 -8.27
CA ARG A 20 10.03 15.09 -6.94
C ARG A 20 11.53 15.38 -6.81
N LYS A 21 12.17 15.83 -7.89
CA LYS A 21 13.48 16.54 -7.84
C LYS A 21 13.33 17.92 -7.18
N LYS A 22 12.74 17.98 -5.98
CA LYS A 22 12.46 19.23 -5.24
C LYS A 22 13.54 19.41 -4.16
N ALA A 23 14.23 20.53 -4.25
CA ALA A 23 15.35 20.94 -3.40
C ALA A 23 15.02 20.86 -1.90
N GLY A 24 15.89 20.20 -1.12
CA GLY A 24 15.86 20.21 0.36
C GLY A 24 15.80 18.84 1.05
N THR A 25 15.56 17.76 0.31
CA THR A 25 15.88 16.39 0.75
C THR A 25 17.32 16.08 0.38
N PRO A 26 18.12 15.45 1.27
CA PRO A 26 19.41 14.93 0.87
C PRO A 26 19.20 14.03 -0.35
N GLN A 27 19.90 14.31 -1.45
CA GLN A 27 19.88 13.52 -2.69
C GLN A 27 20.02 12.01 -2.38
N ASP A 28 20.76 11.71 -1.31
CA ASP A 28 21.06 10.38 -0.78
C ASP A 28 19.85 9.60 -0.25
N SER A 29 18.80 10.27 0.26
CA SER A 29 17.66 9.57 0.87
C SER A 29 16.77 8.91 -0.19
N TYR A 30 16.54 9.58 -1.32
CA TYR A 30 15.77 8.98 -2.41
C TYR A 30 16.51 7.79 -3.00
N GLU A 31 17.80 7.96 -3.31
CA GLU A 31 18.60 6.89 -3.92
C GLU A 31 18.65 5.65 -3.03
N ARG A 32 18.82 5.86 -1.72
CA ARG A 32 18.84 4.80 -0.71
C ARG A 32 17.56 3.98 -0.67
N TYR A 33 16.40 4.63 -0.82
CA TYR A 33 15.09 3.98 -0.71
C TYR A 33 14.40 3.73 -2.05
N ARG A 34 15.09 4.00 -3.17
CA ARG A 34 14.57 3.83 -4.51
C ARG A 34 14.01 2.42 -4.72
N GLY A 35 14.76 1.37 -4.32
CA GLY A 35 14.31 -0.01 -4.49
C GLY A 35 12.98 -0.31 -3.76
N TRP A 36 12.77 0.28 -2.58
CA TRP A 36 11.49 0.18 -1.86
C TRP A 36 10.37 0.92 -2.61
N LEU A 37 10.62 2.15 -3.03
CA LEU A 37 9.62 2.97 -3.72
C LEU A 37 9.20 2.35 -5.06
N GLU A 38 10.17 1.82 -5.82
CA GLU A 38 9.94 1.09 -7.06
C GLU A 38 9.14 -0.21 -6.85
N GLU A 39 9.38 -0.94 -5.76
CA GLU A 39 8.59 -2.13 -5.40
C GLU A 39 7.12 -1.76 -5.14
N VAL A 40 6.88 -0.70 -4.35
CA VAL A 40 5.51 -0.23 -4.05
C VAL A 40 4.80 0.27 -5.31
N GLU A 41 5.51 1.02 -6.15
CA GLU A 41 4.99 1.56 -7.41
C GLU A 41 4.73 0.47 -8.46
N GLY A 42 5.63 -0.51 -8.57
CA GLY A 42 5.56 -1.60 -9.53
C GLY A 42 4.65 -2.76 -9.13
N THR A 43 4.24 -2.84 -7.85
CA THR A 43 3.47 -3.97 -7.30
C THR A 43 2.20 -4.26 -8.12
N PRO A 44 1.98 -5.44 -8.71
CA PRO A 44 0.78 -5.70 -9.53
C PRO A 44 -0.55 -5.46 -8.80
N MET A 45 -1.49 -4.78 -9.45
CA MET A 45 -2.80 -4.40 -8.89
C MET A 45 -3.94 -5.22 -9.49
N SER A 46 -3.92 -6.55 -9.33
CA SER A 46 -5.08 -7.40 -9.69
C SER A 46 -6.22 -7.25 -8.68
N LYS A 47 -5.87 -7.19 -7.39
CA LYS A 47 -6.69 -6.77 -6.25
C LYS A 47 -5.96 -5.65 -5.52
N SER A 48 -6.69 -4.77 -4.82
CA SER A 48 -6.07 -3.69 -4.02
C SER A 48 -5.30 -4.16 -2.78
N TYR A 49 -5.40 -5.44 -2.42
CA TYR A 49 -5.07 -5.97 -1.09
C TYR A 49 -3.68 -5.56 -0.58
N LYS A 50 -2.63 -5.67 -1.41
CA LYS A 50 -1.26 -5.28 -1.03
C LYS A 50 -1.19 -3.82 -0.58
N MET A 51 -1.78 -2.92 -1.36
CA MET A 51 -1.81 -1.50 -1.03
C MET A 51 -2.67 -1.21 0.21
N VAL A 52 -3.75 -1.97 0.43
CA VAL A 52 -4.58 -1.83 1.64
C VAL A 52 -3.82 -2.27 2.89
N VAL A 53 -3.07 -3.37 2.85
CA VAL A 53 -2.18 -3.76 3.97
C VAL A 53 -1.08 -2.74 4.17
N LEU A 54 -0.51 -2.18 3.11
CA LEU A 54 0.46 -1.09 3.24
C LEU A 54 -0.15 0.15 3.89
N LEU A 55 -1.40 0.52 3.54
CA LEU A 55 -2.11 1.60 4.23
C LEU A 55 -2.34 1.28 5.71
N ALA A 56 -2.70 0.04 6.06
CA ALA A 56 -2.81 -0.38 7.46
C ALA A 56 -1.49 -0.19 8.22
N MET A 57 -0.37 -0.56 7.59
CA MET A 57 0.95 -0.33 8.15
C MET A 57 1.24 1.17 8.32
N LEU A 58 0.93 2.00 7.32
CA LEU A 58 1.11 3.46 7.33
C LEU A 58 0.22 4.18 8.34
N ASP A 59 -0.93 3.62 8.71
CA ASP A 59 -1.81 4.20 9.73
C ASP A 59 -1.13 4.32 11.11
N ARG A 60 -0.09 3.51 11.36
CA ARG A 60 0.76 3.59 12.57
C ARG A 60 1.68 4.82 12.63
N GLY A 61 1.75 5.60 11.56
CA GLY A 61 2.51 6.84 11.48
C GLY A 61 4.00 6.69 11.11
N PRO A 62 4.70 7.82 10.89
CA PRO A 62 6.02 7.85 10.26
C PRO A 62 7.13 7.13 11.05
N ASP A 63 6.99 7.00 12.37
CA ASP A 63 7.98 6.34 13.21
C ASP A 63 7.80 4.82 13.35
N LYS A 64 6.61 4.29 13.02
CA LYS A 64 6.25 2.89 13.29
C LYS A 64 5.74 2.12 12.09
N TRP A 65 5.45 2.78 10.96
CA TRP A 65 4.82 2.11 9.82
C TRP A 65 5.62 0.94 9.27
N TYR A 66 6.95 0.98 9.35
CA TYR A 66 7.86 -0.05 8.84
C TYR A 66 8.06 -1.22 9.83
N GLN A 67 7.54 -1.12 11.05
CA GLN A 67 7.63 -2.21 12.03
C GLN A 67 6.83 -3.43 11.53
N PRO A 68 7.18 -4.64 11.98
CA PRO A 68 6.42 -5.82 11.60
C PRO A 68 4.93 -5.73 11.98
N MET A 69 4.08 -6.46 11.28
CA MET A 69 2.62 -6.47 11.48
C MET A 69 2.09 -7.90 11.32
N THR A 70 1.15 -8.33 12.16
CA THR A 70 0.47 -9.63 12.00
C THR A 70 -0.79 -9.52 11.13
N PRO A 71 -1.28 -10.63 10.55
CA PRO A 71 -2.55 -10.63 9.84
C PRO A 71 -3.73 -10.13 10.69
N GLU A 72 -3.75 -10.45 11.98
CA GLU A 72 -4.78 -10.03 12.94
C GLU A 72 -4.75 -8.51 13.17
N GLU A 73 -3.56 -7.91 13.26
CA GLU A 73 -3.41 -6.47 13.39
C GLU A 73 -3.88 -5.74 12.12
N ALA A 74 -3.62 -6.30 10.94
CA ALA A 74 -4.02 -5.72 9.67
C ALA A 74 -5.53 -5.90 9.36
N ALA A 75 -6.14 -6.97 9.87
CA ALA A 75 -7.48 -7.42 9.46
C ALA A 75 -8.60 -6.38 9.67
N PRO A 76 -8.70 -5.66 10.82
CA PRO A 76 -9.74 -4.66 11.01
C PRO A 76 -9.67 -3.54 9.97
N PHE A 77 -8.50 -2.91 9.81
CA PHE A 77 -8.29 -1.85 8.82
C PHE A 77 -8.58 -2.35 7.40
N PHE A 78 -8.06 -3.54 7.05
CA PHE A 78 -8.25 -4.13 5.74
C PHE A 78 -9.73 -4.31 5.40
N TYR A 79 -10.49 -4.86 6.34
CA TYR A 79 -11.92 -5.08 6.19
C TYR A 79 -12.69 -3.76 6.07
N GLU A 80 -12.47 -2.84 7.02
CA GLU A 80 -13.14 -1.55 7.05
C GLU A 80 -12.88 -0.77 5.76
N TYR A 81 -11.64 -0.72 5.29
CA TYR A 81 -11.28 0.01 4.06
C TYR A 81 -12.04 -0.48 2.82
N LEU A 82 -12.16 -1.81 2.66
CA LEU A 82 -12.86 -2.42 1.53
C LEU A 82 -14.38 -2.30 1.64
N MET A 83 -14.91 -2.40 2.86
CA MET A 83 -16.36 -2.36 3.11
C MET A 83 -16.92 -0.93 3.17
N ALA A 84 -16.09 0.07 3.47
CA ALA A 84 -16.51 1.47 3.64
C ALA A 84 -17.13 2.09 2.38
N LYS A 85 -16.83 1.57 1.19
CA LYS A 85 -17.38 2.06 -0.07
C LYS A 85 -17.86 0.90 -0.92
N GLU A 86 -19.08 1.00 -1.42
CA GLU A 86 -19.70 -0.07 -2.19
C GLU A 86 -18.88 -0.46 -3.43
N TYR A 87 -18.34 0.51 -4.16
CA TYR A 87 -17.49 0.22 -5.33
C TYR A 87 -16.20 -0.54 -4.98
N ARG A 88 -15.64 -0.37 -3.78
CA ARG A 88 -14.45 -1.12 -3.33
C ARG A 88 -14.84 -2.55 -3.00
N LYS A 89 -15.90 -2.71 -2.21
CA LYS A 89 -16.51 -4.00 -1.86
C LYS A 89 -16.83 -4.82 -3.11
N LEU A 90 -17.59 -4.24 -4.05
CA LEU A 90 -18.03 -4.95 -5.26
C LEU A 90 -16.89 -5.33 -6.20
N ARG A 91 -15.77 -4.61 -6.16
CA ARG A 91 -14.64 -4.90 -7.04
C ARG A 91 -13.72 -5.97 -6.49
N ASP A 92 -13.30 -5.80 -5.23
CA ASP A 92 -12.26 -6.64 -4.65
C ASP A 92 -12.80 -7.70 -3.73
N PHE A 93 -14.02 -7.54 -3.23
CA PHE A 93 -14.58 -8.34 -2.15
C PHE A 93 -15.89 -9.03 -2.55
N SER A 94 -16.09 -9.34 -3.84
CA SER A 94 -17.34 -9.89 -4.40
C SER A 94 -17.20 -11.28 -5.03
N ASP A 95 -16.03 -11.91 -4.92
CA ASP A 95 -15.85 -13.28 -5.40
C ASP A 95 -16.43 -14.31 -4.43
N LYS A 96 -16.50 -15.58 -4.86
CA LYS A 96 -17.09 -16.67 -4.06
C LYS A 96 -16.44 -16.84 -2.69
N LYS A 97 -15.15 -16.50 -2.53
CA LYS A 97 -14.42 -16.58 -1.26
C LYS A 97 -14.79 -15.39 -0.36
N THR A 98 -14.80 -14.19 -0.92
CA THR A 98 -14.91 -12.91 -0.18
C THR A 98 -16.34 -12.47 0.12
N THR A 99 -17.33 -12.89 -0.68
CA THR A 99 -18.76 -12.63 -0.39
C THR A 99 -19.21 -13.23 0.93
N ARG A 100 -18.66 -14.37 1.32
CA ARG A 100 -18.90 -15.01 2.64
C ARG A 100 -18.35 -14.20 3.81
N LEU A 101 -17.51 -13.20 3.53
CA LEU A 101 -16.90 -12.32 4.51
C LEU A 101 -17.56 -10.95 4.56
N TRP A 102 -18.68 -10.71 3.85
CA TRP A 102 -19.41 -9.43 3.93
C TRP A 102 -19.96 -9.12 5.32
N GLN A 103 -20.11 -10.15 6.15
CA GLN A 103 -20.24 -10.01 7.58
C GLN A 103 -18.86 -10.24 8.19
N TYR A 104 -18.45 -9.32 9.06
CA TYR A 104 -17.12 -9.33 9.62
C TYR A 104 -16.88 -10.61 10.42
N ASP A 105 -15.83 -11.34 10.03
CA ASP A 105 -15.32 -12.51 10.72
C ASP A 105 -13.82 -12.31 10.88
N ALA A 106 -13.39 -11.90 12.08
CA ALA A 106 -12.01 -11.50 12.34
C ALA A 106 -11.01 -12.60 11.95
N GLY A 107 -11.29 -13.86 12.30
CA GLY A 107 -10.42 -14.98 12.01
C GLY A 107 -10.31 -15.26 10.51
N ARG A 108 -11.42 -15.24 9.78
CA ARG A 108 -11.39 -15.47 8.33
C ARG A 108 -10.81 -14.29 7.56
N VAL A 109 -10.98 -13.05 8.03
CA VAL A 109 -10.33 -11.88 7.43
C VAL A 109 -8.83 -11.92 7.68
N ALA A 110 -8.37 -12.24 8.89
CA ALA A 110 -6.95 -12.42 9.17
C ALA A 110 -6.35 -13.54 8.31
N GLN A 111 -7.03 -14.68 8.18
CA GLN A 111 -6.60 -15.75 7.28
C GLN A 111 -6.55 -15.29 5.83
N LEU A 112 -7.54 -14.51 5.36
CA LEU A 112 -7.51 -13.93 4.02
C LEU A 112 -6.26 -13.07 3.85
N VAL A 113 -5.97 -12.16 4.78
CA VAL A 113 -4.79 -11.28 4.75
C VAL A 113 -3.47 -12.06 4.73
N ALA A 114 -3.36 -13.12 5.54
CA ALA A 114 -2.21 -14.02 5.59
C ALA A 114 -2.00 -14.72 4.23
N ASP A 115 -3.05 -15.36 3.70
CA ASP A 115 -3.03 -16.03 2.40
C ASP A 115 -2.69 -15.03 1.26
N MET A 116 -3.36 -13.87 1.31
CA MET A 116 -3.20 -12.75 0.40
C MET A 116 -3.71 -11.43 1.04
N PRO A 117 -2.85 -10.42 1.20
CA PRO A 117 -1.70 -10.21 0.35
C PRO A 117 -0.36 -10.68 0.92
N MET A 118 -0.24 -10.98 2.22
CA MET A 118 1.06 -11.09 2.90
C MET A 118 1.98 -12.14 2.27
N THR A 119 1.50 -13.38 2.13
CA THR A 119 2.27 -14.46 1.47
C THR A 119 2.64 -14.13 0.03
N LYS A 120 1.69 -13.59 -0.75
CA LYS A 120 1.91 -13.26 -2.18
C LYS A 120 2.83 -12.07 -2.38
N TRP A 121 2.92 -11.17 -1.42
CA TRP A 121 3.83 -10.04 -1.50
C TRP A 121 5.25 -10.45 -1.12
N ALA A 122 5.41 -11.18 -0.01
CA ALA A 122 6.71 -11.72 0.39
C ALA A 122 7.37 -12.50 -0.76
N ASN A 123 6.63 -13.41 -1.40
CA ASN A 123 7.13 -14.21 -2.52
C ASN A 123 7.49 -13.40 -3.79
N GLY A 124 6.92 -12.20 -3.96
CA GLY A 124 7.11 -11.38 -5.16
C GLY A 124 8.10 -10.22 -4.98
N SER A 125 8.43 -9.86 -3.74
CA SER A 125 9.15 -8.62 -3.39
C SER A 125 10.67 -8.66 -3.53
N LYS A 126 11.23 -9.77 -4.04
CA LYS A 126 12.69 -9.98 -4.19
C LYS A 126 13.49 -9.72 -2.90
N GLY A 127 12.91 -10.04 -1.74
CA GLY A 127 13.54 -9.91 -0.43
C GLY A 127 13.31 -8.58 0.29
N LEU A 128 12.58 -7.62 -0.31
CA LEU A 128 12.19 -6.38 0.36
C LEU A 128 11.10 -6.58 1.42
N ILE A 129 10.36 -7.68 1.34
CA ILE A 129 9.30 -8.05 2.26
C ILE A 129 9.44 -9.52 2.62
N ALA A 130 9.28 -9.82 3.91
CA ALA A 130 9.24 -11.18 4.44
C ALA A 130 7.90 -11.45 5.12
N PHE A 131 7.46 -12.71 5.05
CA PHE A 131 6.33 -13.24 5.81
C PHE A 131 6.64 -14.68 6.21
N ASP A 132 6.65 -14.96 7.51
CA ASP A 132 6.95 -16.29 8.06
C ASP A 132 5.68 -17.13 8.38
N GLY A 133 4.51 -16.62 8.02
CA GLY A 133 3.21 -17.19 8.37
C GLY A 133 2.54 -16.51 9.56
N THR A 134 3.28 -15.75 10.35
CA THR A 134 2.79 -15.02 11.54
C THR A 134 3.06 -13.52 11.43
N THR A 135 4.24 -13.15 10.94
CA THR A 135 4.74 -11.78 10.99
C THR A 135 5.11 -11.30 9.59
N PHE A 136 4.51 -10.18 9.17
CA PHE A 136 4.81 -9.50 7.92
C PHE A 136 5.77 -8.33 8.17
N ALA A 137 6.92 -8.32 7.51
CA ALA A 137 7.98 -7.36 7.78
C ALA A 137 8.60 -6.79 6.51
N ILE A 138 8.74 -5.46 6.48
CA ILE A 138 9.53 -4.75 5.47
C ILE A 138 11.02 -4.90 5.84
N GLN A 139 11.82 -5.43 4.92
CA GLN A 139 13.25 -5.73 5.13
C GLN A 139 14.16 -4.53 4.85
N VAL A 140 13.62 -3.33 5.04
CA VAL A 140 14.31 -2.06 4.79
C VAL A 140 14.62 -1.44 6.13
N ASN A 141 15.89 -1.11 6.37
CA ASN A 141 16.32 -0.56 7.65
C ASN A 141 15.99 0.94 7.74
N PHE A 142 15.09 1.29 8.66
CA PHE A 142 14.73 2.66 9.00
C PHE A 142 15.14 3.06 10.43
N GLU A 143 15.59 2.12 11.26
CA GLU A 143 15.86 2.34 12.69
C GLU A 143 16.97 3.36 12.93
N LYS A 144 18.00 3.33 12.07
CA LYS A 144 19.17 4.20 12.18
C LYS A 144 19.00 5.52 11.42
N GLU A 145 17.88 5.72 10.74
CA GLU A 145 17.66 6.93 9.96
C GLU A 145 17.21 8.11 10.82
N SER A 146 17.44 9.32 10.31
CA SER A 146 16.91 10.53 10.94
C SER A 146 15.36 10.54 10.89
N ALA A 147 14.73 11.21 11.85
CA ALA A 147 13.27 11.41 11.84
C ALA A 147 12.77 12.03 10.53
N LYS A 148 13.51 13.02 10.00
CA LYS A 148 13.19 13.67 8.71
C LYS A 148 13.24 12.70 7.53
N THR A 149 14.21 11.78 7.51
CA THR A 149 14.30 10.74 6.47
C THR A 149 13.11 9.79 6.57
N ARG A 150 12.80 9.29 7.78
CA ARG A 150 11.64 8.41 7.99
C ARG A 150 10.33 9.05 7.57
N GLU A 151 10.13 10.31 7.94
CA GLU A 151 8.97 11.10 7.55
C GLU A 151 8.88 11.27 6.03
N SER A 152 9.99 11.55 5.35
CA SER A 152 10.02 11.70 3.89
C SER A 152 9.62 10.40 3.19
N VAL A 153 10.22 9.27 3.59
CA VAL A 153 9.90 7.96 2.99
C VAL A 153 8.48 7.52 3.32
N PHE A 154 8.00 7.80 4.53
CA PHE A 154 6.61 7.59 4.92
C PHE A 154 5.65 8.31 3.97
N HIS A 155 5.88 9.61 3.73
CA HIS A 155 5.02 10.39 2.84
C HIS A 155 5.08 9.89 1.39
N TRP A 156 6.27 9.57 0.86
CA TRP A 156 6.39 8.99 -0.49
C TRP A 156 5.63 7.68 -0.60
N THR A 157 5.81 6.78 0.36
CA THR A 157 5.16 5.47 0.39
C THR A 157 3.64 5.63 0.46
N LYS A 158 3.15 6.54 1.30
CA LYS A 158 1.73 6.84 1.44
C LYS A 158 1.13 7.43 0.16
N GLU A 159 1.78 8.42 -0.44
CA GLU A 159 1.33 9.03 -1.69
C GLU A 159 1.24 8.01 -2.83
N ILE A 160 2.23 7.12 -2.96
CA ILE A 160 2.19 6.04 -3.95
C ILE A 160 1.01 5.11 -3.66
N ALA A 161 0.87 4.63 -2.41
CA ALA A 161 -0.20 3.70 -2.05
C ALA A 161 -1.60 4.29 -2.34
N GLU A 162 -1.83 5.54 -1.92
CA GLU A 162 -3.09 6.26 -2.13
C GLU A 162 -3.36 6.51 -3.61
N TYR A 163 -2.37 6.97 -4.38
CA TYR A 163 -2.52 7.16 -5.82
C TYR A 163 -2.88 5.85 -6.53
N ARG A 164 -2.17 4.76 -6.20
CA ARG A 164 -2.40 3.46 -6.84
C ARG A 164 -3.78 2.91 -6.52
N LEU A 165 -4.26 3.12 -5.30
CA LEU A 165 -5.62 2.77 -4.89
C LEU A 165 -6.67 3.61 -5.60
N ALA A 166 -6.48 4.94 -5.66
CA ALA A 166 -7.38 5.85 -6.37
C ALA A 166 -7.49 5.44 -7.85
N PHE A 167 -6.35 5.35 -8.54
CA PHE A 167 -6.28 4.95 -9.93
C PHE A 167 -6.84 3.55 -10.17
N TYR A 168 -6.53 2.59 -9.28
CA TYR A 168 -7.10 1.25 -9.35
C TYR A 168 -8.62 1.38 -9.37
N PHE A 169 -9.23 1.93 -8.33
CA PHE A 169 -10.69 1.97 -8.19
C PHE A 169 -11.39 2.85 -9.23
N GLU A 170 -10.82 3.99 -9.61
CA GLU A 170 -11.40 4.94 -10.59
C GLU A 170 -11.39 4.38 -12.03
N ARG A 171 -10.36 3.63 -12.45
CA ARG A 171 -10.28 3.14 -13.84
C ARG A 171 -11.34 2.14 -14.27
N LYS A 172 -12.01 1.45 -13.33
CA LYS A 172 -13.10 0.51 -13.69
C LYS A 172 -14.49 1.00 -13.33
N SER A 173 -14.65 2.12 -12.63
CA SER A 173 -15.97 2.73 -12.47
C SER A 173 -16.50 3.32 -13.79
N VAL A 174 -15.62 3.56 -14.77
CA VAL A 174 -15.99 4.08 -16.11
C VAL A 174 -16.44 2.97 -17.09
N LEU A 175 -16.32 1.68 -16.74
CA LEU A 175 -16.63 0.56 -17.64
C LEU A 175 -17.93 -0.19 -17.31
N VAL A 176 -18.90 0.47 -16.66
CA VAL A 176 -20.27 -0.07 -16.58
C VAL A 176 -21.15 0.73 -17.52
N PRO A 177 -21.44 0.26 -18.75
CA PRO A 177 -22.63 0.70 -19.47
C PRO A 177 -23.85 0.20 -18.68
N GLY A 178 -24.76 1.11 -18.37
CA GLY A 178 -26.09 0.77 -17.85
C GLY A 178 -26.94 0.00 -18.86
#